data_AF-A0A9D4AEZ1-F1
#
_entry.id   AF-A0A9D4AEZ1-F1
#
_cell.length_a   1.000
_cell.length_b   1.000
_cell.length_c   1.000
_cell.angle_alpha   90.00
_cell.angle_beta   90.00
_cell.angle_gamma   90.00
#
_symmetry.space_group_name_H-M   'P 1'
#
loop_
_entity.id
_entity.type
_entity.pdbx_description
1 polymer ?
#
loop_
_entity_poly.entity_id
_entity_poly.type
_entity_poly.pdbx_seq_one_letter_code
_entity_poly.pdbx_strand_id
1 'polypeptide(L)'
;MLSRLGVVIRDNRGHLVKGLMGFERASFSPRIIEAFAVREALLWLKSWHLDHVIIMLDCMSVVHALTRPIVDDSEFGCLIFDCNWC
;
A
#
# COMPACT_ATOMS: atom_id res chain seq x y z
N MET A 1 -9.25 9.93 -16.67
CA MET A 1 -9.05 10.24 -15.23
C MET A 1 -7.82 9.46 -14.78
N LEU A 2 -6.88 10.09 -14.07
CA LEU A 2 -5.65 9.43 -13.59
C LEU A 2 -5.80 9.19 -12.09
N SER A 3 -5.47 7.98 -11.64
CA SER A 3 -5.36 7.68 -10.21
C SER A 3 -3.91 7.91 -9.78
N ARG A 4 -3.70 8.58 -8.64
CA ARG A 4 -2.37 8.92 -8.14
C ARG A 4 -2.20 8.36 -6.74
N LEU A 5 -0.97 7.99 -6.43
CA LEU A 5 -0.58 7.53 -5.10
C LEU A 5 0.65 8.31 -4.63
N GLY A 6 0.76 8.44 -3.31
CA GLY A 6 1.92 9.02 -2.65
C GLY A 6 2.28 8.19 -1.43
N VAL A 7 3.56 7.93 -1.25
CA VAL A 7 4.09 7.17 -0.11
C VAL A 7 5.20 7.99 0.55
N VAL A 8 5.17 8.05 1.86
CA VAL A 8 6.17 8.73 2.68
C VAL A 8 6.84 7.69 3.58
N ILE A 9 8.16 7.53 3.42
CA ILE A 9 8.97 6.64 4.24
C ILE A 9 9.66 7.49 5.32
N ARG A 10 9.52 7.06 6.57
CA ARG A 10 10.17 7.67 7.72
C ARG A 10 11.04 6.65 8.45
N ASP A 11 12.11 7.13 9.10
CA ASP A 11 12.91 6.31 10.00
C ASP A 11 12.17 6.08 11.33
N ASN A 12 12.76 5.27 12.21
CA ASN A 12 12.19 4.98 13.53
C ASN A 12 12.13 6.20 14.49
N ARG A 13 12.76 7.33 14.14
CA ARG A 13 12.68 8.60 14.86
C ARG A 13 11.64 9.55 14.26
N GLY A 14 11.00 9.14 13.18
CA GLY A 14 9.99 9.93 12.45
C GLY A 14 10.58 10.90 11.43
N HIS A 15 11.89 10.88 11.16
CA HIS A 15 12.47 11.73 10.12
C HIS A 15 12.10 11.22 8.74
N LEU A 16 11.84 12.14 7.81
CA LEU A 16 11.60 11.81 6.41
C LEU A 16 12.87 11.20 5.80
N VAL A 17 12.76 9.96 5.33
CA VAL A 17 13.81 9.27 4.59
C VAL A 17 13.58 9.44 3.09
N LYS A 18 12.34 9.26 2.62
CA LYS A 18 12.01 9.36 1.20
C LYS A 18 10.53 9.64 0.97
N GLY A 19 10.22 10.38 -0.09
CA GLY A 19 8.89 10.48 -0.67
C GLY A 19 8.85 9.80 -2.04
N LEU A 20 7.77 9.08 -2.32
CA LEU A 20 7.55 8.35 -3.55
C LEU A 20 6.18 8.72 -4.09
N MET A 21 6.06 8.86 -5.41
CA MET A 21 4.79 9.12 -6.08
C MET A 21 4.65 8.23 -7.30
N GLY A 22 3.43 7.78 -7.54
CA GLY A 22 3.06 6.97 -8.69
C GLY A 22 1.73 7.43 -9.27
N PHE A 23 1.44 6.96 -10.48
CA PHE A 23 0.12 7.13 -11.06
C PHE A 23 -0.21 5.96 -11.97
N GLU A 24 -1.49 5.65 -12.02
CA GLU A 24 -2.05 4.67 -12.93
C GLU A 24 -2.89 5.35 -14.00
N ARG A 25 -2.81 4.84 -15.23
CA ARG A 25 -3.58 5.33 -16.38
C ARG A 25 -4.99 4.72 -16.41
N ALA A 26 -5.59 4.55 -15.24
CA ALA A 26 -6.92 4.04 -15.03
C ALA A 26 -7.61 4.81 -13.89
N SER A 27 -8.95 4.76 -13.89
CA SER A 27 -9.76 5.33 -12.82
C SER A 27 -10.11 4.24 -11.82
N PHE A 28 -9.38 4.20 -10.71
CA PHE A 28 -9.64 3.27 -9.63
C PHE A 28 -10.51 3.92 -8.56
N SER A 29 -11.24 3.08 -7.82
CA SER A 29 -11.89 3.55 -6.61
C SER A 29 -10.82 3.98 -5.58
N PRO A 30 -11.11 4.95 -4.69
CA PRO A 30 -10.20 5.35 -3.63
C PRO A 30 -9.68 4.15 -2.81
N ARG A 31 -10.53 3.16 -2.57
CA ARG A 31 -10.14 1.94 -1.85
C ARG A 31 -9.09 1.11 -2.59
N ILE A 32 -9.21 0.97 -3.91
CA ILE A 32 -8.25 0.22 -4.73
C ILE A 32 -6.93 0.97 -4.81
N ILE A 33 -6.94 2.28 -5.02
CA ILE A 33 -5.68 3.05 -5.13
C ILE A 33 -4.90 3.07 -3.81
N GLU A 34 -5.59 3.07 -2.66
CA GLU A 34 -4.95 2.98 -1.34
C GLU A 34 -4.30 1.60 -1.13
N ALA A 35 -5.00 0.50 -1.43
CA ALA A 35 -4.39 -0.83 -1.39
C ALA A 35 -3.21 -0.97 -2.37
N PHE A 36 -3.29 -0.33 -3.54
CA PHE A 36 -2.22 -0.32 -4.51
C PHE A 36 -1.00 0.47 -4.00
N ALA A 37 -1.22 1.61 -3.34
CA ALA A 37 -0.16 2.38 -2.69
C ALA A 37 0.58 1.54 -1.62
N VAL A 38 -0.15 0.72 -0.85
CA VAL A 38 0.44 -0.22 0.12
C VAL A 38 1.34 -1.24 -0.57
N ARG A 39 0.85 -1.90 -1.62
CA ARG A 39 1.62 -2.89 -2.38
C ARG A 39 2.92 -2.30 -2.92
N GLU A 40 2.85 -1.12 -3.56
CA GLU A 40 4.04 -0.45 -4.09
C GLU A 40 5.00 -0.02 -2.97
N ALA A 41 4.49 0.48 -1.84
CA ALA A 41 5.31 0.78 -0.67
C ALA A 41 6.07 -0.45 -0.17
N LEU A 42 5.39 -1.59 -0.05
CA LEU A 42 5.98 -2.86 0.39
C LEU A 42 7.05 -3.36 -0.58
N LEU A 43 6.79 -3.34 -1.89
CA LEU A 43 7.76 -3.74 -2.91
C LEU A 43 9.02 -2.88 -2.87
N TRP A 44 8.88 -1.57 -2.65
CA TRP A 44 10.03 -0.68 -2.46
C TRP A 44 10.80 -0.99 -1.18
N LEU A 45 10.11 -1.19 -0.06
CA LEU A 45 10.76 -1.52 1.21
C LEU A 45 11.49 -2.87 1.14
N LYS A 46 10.91 -3.86 0.46
CA LYS A 46 11.56 -5.14 0.18
C LYS A 46 12.82 -4.98 -0.67
N SER A 47 12.80 -4.10 -1.67
CA SER A 47 14.00 -3.80 -2.47
C SER A 47 15.15 -3.20 -1.64
N TRP A 48 14.85 -2.71 -0.43
CA TRP A 48 15.83 -2.16 0.52
C TRP A 48 16.17 -3.11 1.66
N HIS A 49 15.64 -4.35 1.65
CA HIS A 49 15.83 -5.33 2.72
C HIS A 49 15.36 -4.83 4.11
N LEU A 50 14.20 -4.15 4.15
CA LEU A 50 13.56 -3.70 5.38
C LEU A 50 12.39 -4.60 5.75
N ASP A 51 12.55 -5.40 6.81
CA ASP A 51 11.55 -6.40 7.22
C ASP A 51 10.60 -5.92 8.34
N HIS A 52 10.97 -4.87 9.07
CA HIS A 52 10.22 -4.37 10.23
C HIS A 52 9.67 -2.98 9.94
N VAL A 53 8.49 -2.93 9.32
CA VAL A 53 7.88 -1.69 8.84
C VAL A 53 6.50 -1.50 9.46
N ILE A 54 6.15 -0.25 9.75
CA ILE A 54 4.80 0.14 10.19
C ILE A 54 4.17 0.94 9.05
N ILE A 55 3.05 0.45 8.53
CA ILE A 55 2.29 1.12 7.48
C ILE A 55 1.17 1.94 8.13
N MET A 56 1.09 3.22 7.77
CA MET A 56 0.05 4.14 8.22
C MET A 56 -0.81 4.56 7.02
N LEU A 57 -2.12 4.41 7.14
CA LEU A 57 -3.10 4.69 6.07
C LEU A 57 -4.31 5.39 6.69
N ASP A 58 -5.00 6.22 5.91
CA ASP A 58 -6.28 6.84 6.29
C ASP A 58 -7.49 5.99 5.84
N CYS A 59 -7.26 4.90 5.11
CA CYS A 59 -8.31 4.01 4.62
C CYS A 59 -8.56 2.83 5.56
N MET A 60 -9.53 2.99 6.48
CA MET A 60 -9.92 1.93 7.43
C MET A 60 -10.29 0.60 6.74
N SER A 61 -10.89 0.66 5.55
CA SER A 61 -11.27 -0.55 4.81
C SER A 61 -10.07 -1.39 4.34
N VAL A 62 -8.95 -0.74 4.00
CA VAL A 62 -7.69 -1.40 3.64
C VAL A 62 -7.01 -1.92 4.90
N VAL A 63 -6.98 -1.13 5.97
CA VAL A 63 -6.44 -1.55 7.28
C VAL A 63 -7.14 -2.83 7.76
N HIS A 64 -8.47 -2.88 7.71
CA HIS A 64 -9.22 -4.07 8.09
C HIS A 64 -8.91 -5.27 7.20
N ALA A 65 -8.81 -5.08 5.88
CA ALA A 65 -8.54 -6.17 4.95
C ALA A 65 -7.14 -6.77 5.12
N LEU A 66 -6.12 -5.92 5.38
CA LEU A 66 -4.75 -6.36 5.64
C LEU A 66 -4.60 -7.08 6.99
N THR A 67 -5.30 -6.60 8.02
CA THR A 67 -5.18 -7.15 9.38
C THR A 67 -6.08 -8.38 9.63
N ARG A 68 -7.11 -8.56 8.81
CA ARG A 68 -8.07 -9.66 8.90
C ARG A 68 -8.28 -10.26 7.51
N PRO A 69 -7.31 -11.05 7.00
CA PRO A 69 -7.42 -11.63 5.68
C PRO A 69 -8.62 -12.59 5.64
N ILE A 70 -9.57 -12.27 4.77
CA ILE A 70 -10.71 -13.10 4.40
C ILE A 70 -10.51 -13.44 2.92
N VAL A 71 -10.87 -14.66 2.52
CA VAL A 71 -10.84 -15.04 1.11
C VAL A 71 -11.83 -14.15 0.34
N ASP A 72 -11.30 -13.37 -0.59
CA ASP A 72 -12.04 -12.43 -1.43
C ASP A 72 -11.44 -12.50 -2.85
N ASP A 73 -12.20 -13.04 -3.79
CA ASP A 73 -11.76 -13.23 -5.18
C ASP A 73 -12.04 -11.99 -6.06
N SER A 74 -12.45 -10.86 -5.45
CA SER A 74 -12.58 -9.59 -6.16
C SER A 74 -11.21 -8.98 -6.49
N GLU A 75 -11.19 -8.00 -7.40
CA GLU A 75 -9.98 -7.21 -7.71
C GLU A 75 -9.31 -6.66 -6.44
N PHE A 76 -10.12 -6.18 -5.49
CA PHE A 76 -9.63 -5.68 -4.20
C PHE A 76 -9.00 -6.81 -3.37
N GLY A 77 -9.68 -7.95 -3.27
CA GLY A 77 -9.21 -9.09 -2.51
C GLY A 77 -7.89 -9.65 -3.03
N CYS A 78 -7.75 -9.81 -4.35
CA CYS A 78 -6.49 -10.21 -4.99
C CYS A 78 -5.36 -9.22 -4.69
N LEU A 79 -5.63 -7.90 -4.73
CA LEU A 79 -4.63 -6.88 -4.42
C LEU A 79 -4.20 -6.90 -2.95
N ILE A 80 -5.13 -7.16 -2.03
CA ILE A 80 -4.81 -7.34 -0.59
C ILE A 80 -4.00 -8.62 -0.37
N PHE A 81 -4.34 -9.70 -1.08
CA PHE A 81 -3.57 -10.93 -1.05
C PHE A 81 -2.12 -10.65 -1.47
N ASP A 82 -1.89 -9.96 -2.59
CA ASP A 82 -0.55 -9.58 -3.04
C ASP A 82 0.23 -8.80 -1.98
N CYS A 83 -0.41 -7.88 -1.24
CA CYS A 83 0.25 -7.13 -0.16
C CYS A 83 0.79 -8.06 0.95
N ASN A 84 0.09 -9.14 1.27
CA ASN A 84 0.51 -10.08 2.32
C ASN A 84 1.69 -10.98 1.89
N TRP A 85 1.95 -11.08 0.59
CA TRP A 85 3.05 -11.88 0.02
C TRP A 85 4.17 -11.04 -0.58
N CYS A 86 4.10 -9.71 -0.41
CA CYS A 86 5.09 -8.78 -0.93
C CYS A 86 6.47 -9.03 -0.36
#